data_AF-A0A2J5P1Y0-F1
#
_entry.id   AF-A0A2J5P1Y0-F1
#
_cell.length_a   1.000
_cell.length_b   1.000
_cell.length_c   1.000
_cell.angle_alpha   90.00
_cell.angle_beta   90.00
_cell.angle_gamma   90.00
#
_symmetry.space_group_name_H-M   'P 1'
#
loop_
_entity.id
_entity.type
_entity.pdbx_description
1 polymer ?
#
loop_
_entity_poly.entity_id
_entity_poly.type
_entity_poly.pdbx_seq_one_letter_code
_entity_poly.pdbx_strand_id
1 'polypeptide(L)' 'MALPRITQKEMTEREQRELKTLLDRARIAHGRPLTNAETNSVKKEYIDK' A
#
# COMPACT_ATOMS: atom_id res chain seq x y z
N MET A 1 -4.41 -15.32 -11.40
CA MET A 1 -4.88 -15.49 -10.01
C MET A 1 -4.97 -14.11 -9.37
N ALA A 2 -6.17 -13.63 -9.08
CA ALA A 2 -6.35 -12.38 -8.35
C ALA A 2 -6.18 -12.68 -6.86
N LEU A 3 -5.03 -12.29 -6.29
CA LEU A 3 -4.83 -12.26 -4.85
C LEU A 3 -6.04 -11.59 -4.21
N PRO A 4 -6.58 -12.08 -3.08
CA PRO A 4 -7.71 -11.45 -2.41
C PRO A 4 -7.26 -10.04 -2.05
N ARG A 5 -7.68 -9.07 -2.87
CA ARG A 5 -7.44 -7.67 -2.60
C ARG A 5 -8.18 -7.45 -1.30
N ILE A 6 -7.45 -7.26 -0.19
CA ILE A 6 -8.02 -6.64 0.99
C ILE A 6 -8.82 -5.46 0.47
N THR A 7 -10.13 -5.64 0.49
CA THR A 7 -11.01 -4.57 0.05
C THR A 7 -10.82 -3.50 1.10
N GLN A 8 -10.86 -2.23 0.71
CA GLN A 8 -10.65 -1.11 1.63
C GLN A 8 -11.53 -1.18 2.91
N LYS A 9 -12.58 -2.03 2.89
CA LYS A 9 -13.46 -2.42 4.00
C LYS A 9 -12.81 -3.26 5.11
N GLU A 10 -11.72 -3.99 4.85
CA GLU A 10 -11.08 -4.88 5.84
C GLU A 10 -9.85 -4.25 6.49
N MET A 11 -9.27 -3.19 5.91
CA MET A 11 -8.20 -2.45 6.57
C MET A 11 -8.76 -1.62 7.72
N THR A 12 -8.30 -1.89 8.93
CA THR A 12 -8.55 -1.03 10.09
C THR A 12 -7.99 0.38 9.85
N GLU A 13 -8.51 1.39 10.54
CA GLU A 13 -8.00 2.77 10.41
C GLU A 13 -6.50 2.88 10.71
N ARG A 14 -6.00 2.00 11.59
CA ARG A 14 -4.57 1.90 11.91
C ARG A 14 -3.77 1.40 10.71
N GLU A 15 -4.21 0.32 10.07
CA GLU A 15 -3.54 -0.24 8.89
C GLU A 15 -3.59 0.73 7.71
N GLN A 16 -4.71 1.43 7.52
CA GLN A 16 -4.81 2.45 6.46
C GLN A 16 -3.81 3.59 6.70
N ARG A 17 -3.65 4.00 7.97
CA ARG A 17 -2.70 5.05 8.35
C ARG A 17 -1.26 4.61 8.15
N GLU A 18 -0.91 3.40 8.56
CA GLU A 18 0.43 2.82 8.35
C GLU A 18 0.77 2.66 6.87
N LEU A 19 -0.17 2.09 6.09
CA LEU A 19 -0.01 1.95 4.64
C LEU A 19 0.15 3.32 3.97
N LYS A 20 -0.62 4.32 4.37
CA LYS A 20 -0.47 5.69 3.85
C LYS A 20 0.91 6.25 4.14
N THR A 21 1.44 6.06 5.35
CA THR A 21 2.80 6.49 5.72
C THR A 21 3.86 5.78 4.88
N LEU A 22 3.71 4.47 4.62
CA LEU A 22 4.62 3.70 3.78
C LEU A 22 4.61 4.18 2.33
N LEU A 23 3.42 4.41 1.77
CA LEU A 23 3.26 4.94 0.42
C LEU A 23 3.84 6.35 0.28
N ASP A 24 3.65 7.21 1.28
CA ASP A 24 4.19 8.57 1.27
C ASP A 24 5.73 8.56 1.34
N ARG A 25 6.30 7.71 2.20
CA ARG A 25 7.75 7.50 2.27
C ARG A 25 8.32 7.00 0.95
N ALA A 26 7.68 6.02 0.32
CA ALA A 26 8.09 5.53 -0.99
C ALA A 26 7.97 6.62 -2.07
N ARG A 27 6.91 7.44 -2.03
CA ARG A 27 6.74 8.58 -2.94
C ARG A 27 7.87 9.61 -2.80
N ILE A 28 8.24 9.95 -1.57
CA ILE A 28 9.36 10.86 -1.29
C ILE A 28 10.68 10.25 -1.77
N ALA A 29 10.93 8.97 -1.48
CA ALA A 29 12.16 8.28 -1.88
C ALA A 29 12.32 8.21 -3.41
N HIS A 30 11.22 8.01 -4.14
CA HIS A 30 11.22 7.99 -5.59
C HIS A 30 11.22 9.40 -6.22
N GLY A 31 10.91 10.46 -5.47
CA GLY A 31 10.80 11.82 -5.98
C GLY A 31 9.69 12.03 -7.02
N ARG A 32 8.79 11.04 -7.18
CA ARG A 32 7.69 11.04 -8.15
C ARG A 32 6.46 10.34 -7.56
N PRO A 33 5.25 10.60 -8.08
CA PRO A 33 4.08 9.79 -7.72
C PRO A 33 4.34 8.31 -8.03
N LEU A 34 3.98 7.44 -7.10
CA LEU A 34 4.03 6.00 -7.30
C LEU A 34 3.03 5.58 -8.38
N THR A 35 3.45 4.66 -9.24
CA THR A 35 2.58 3.98 -10.19
C THR A 35 1.61 3.05 -9.45
N ASN A 36 0.52 2.68 -10.11
CA ASN A 36 -0.43 1.70 -9.59
C ASN A 36 0.25 0.37 -9.24
N ALA A 37 1.28 -0.04 -9.98
CA ALA A 37 2.05 -1.25 -9.72
C ALA A 37 2.89 -1.15 -8.44
N GLU A 38 3.60 -0.03 -8.24
CA GLU A 38 4.37 0.23 -7.01
C GLU A 38 3.45 0.30 -5.80
N THR A 39 2.32 1.00 -5.92
CA THR A 39 1.32 1.11 -4.85
C THR A 39 0.74 -0.27 -4.50
N ASN A 40 0.42 -1.10 -5.50
CA ASN A 40 -0.07 -2.45 -5.26
C ASN A 40 1.00 -3.38 -4.69
N SER A 41 2.27 -3.17 -5.04
CA SER A 41 3.38 -3.95 -4.47
C SER A 41 3.58 -3.62 -2.99
N VAL A 42 3.60 -2.34 -2.63
CA VAL A 42 3.69 -1.90 -1.22
C VAL A 42 2.49 -2.40 -0.40
N LYS A 43 1.29 -2.34 -0.97
CA LYS A 43 0.09 -2.94 -0.34
C LYS A 43 0.24 -4.43 -0.13
N LYS A 44 0.68 -5.16 -1.16
CA LYS A 44 0.87 -6.60 -1.08
C LYS A 44 1.91 -6.94 0.00
N GLU A 45 3.05 -6.26 -0.01
CA GLU A 45 4.13 -6.47 0.97
C GLU A 45 3.70 -6.16 2.41
N TYR A 46 2.81 -5.17 2.61
CA TYR A 46 2.23 -4.87 3.91
C TYR A 46 1.24 -5.96 4.38
N ILE A 47 0.47 -6.54 3.46
CA ILE A 47 -0.56 -7.56 3.75
C ILE A 47 0.03 -8.96 3.91
N ASP A 48 1.09 -9.28 3.17
CA ASP A 48 1.78 -10.58 3.21
C ASP A 48 2.64 -10.74 4.50
N LYS A 49 2.84 -9.65 5.23
CA LYS A 49 3.63 -9.59 6.46
C LYS A 49 2.81 -9.88 7.71
#